data_AF-A0A015KSJ7-F1
#
_entry.id   AF-A0A015KSJ7-F1
#
_cell.length_a   1.000
_cell.length_b   1.000
_cell.length_c   1.000
_cell.angle_alpha   90.00
_cell.angle_beta   90.00
_cell.angle_gamma   90.00
#
_symmetry.space_group_name_H-M   'P 1'
#
loop_
_entity.id
_entity.type
_entity.pdbx_description
1 polymer ?
#
loop_
_entity_poly.entity_id
_entity_poly.type
_entity_poly.pdbx_seq_one_letter_code
_entity_poly.pdbx_strand_id
1 'polypeptide(L)'
;MKEDNLTLVVQWNFDAFDINRSRDRNPLHTIDNLIKYIQNSGGEDLFNLHTMFMFQTERDFYECVRHFPAWSRHTIGLDDVATTLKIVHHNIYEVFQYEFAFNWP
;
A
#
# COMPACT_ATOMS: atom_id res chain seq x y z
N MET A 1 9.47 -23.30 10.75
CA MET A 1 9.82 -21.88 11.01
C MET A 1 8.54 -21.10 10.82
N LYS A 2 8.11 -20.31 11.80
CA LYS A 2 6.94 -19.45 11.61
C LYS A 2 7.45 -18.26 10.78
N GLU A 3 7.00 -18.15 9.54
CA GLU A 3 7.39 -17.08 8.63
C GLU A 3 7.00 -15.73 9.25
N ASP A 4 7.85 -14.72 9.09
CA ASP A 4 7.54 -13.37 9.54
C ASP A 4 6.31 -12.89 8.75
N ASN A 5 5.23 -12.56 9.45
CA ASN A 5 4.02 -12.05 8.81
C ASN A 5 4.21 -10.56 8.55
N LEU A 6 4.14 -10.16 7.27
CA LEU A 6 4.22 -8.75 6.88
C LEU A 6 2.82 -8.23 6.61
N THR A 7 2.50 -7.10 7.25
CA THR A 7 1.24 -6.40 7.01
C THR A 7 1.52 -5.01 6.44
N LEU A 8 0.92 -4.72 5.28
CA LEU A 8 0.83 -3.38 4.73
C LEU A 8 -0.46 -2.73 5.24
N VAL A 9 -0.33 -1.75 6.12
CA VAL A 9 -1.42 -0.90 6.54
C VAL A 9 -1.45 0.33 5.64
N VAL A 10 -2.63 0.68 5.13
CA VAL A 10 -2.83 1.78 4.19
C VAL A 10 -3.91 2.71 4.74
N GLN A 11 -3.57 3.99 4.81
CA GLN A 11 -4.51 5.08 5.03
C GLN A 11 -4.66 5.86 3.74
N TRP A 12 -5.82 5.75 3.10
CA TRP A 12 -6.10 6.40 1.82
C TRP A 12 -6.35 7.90 1.98
N ASN A 13 -5.84 8.68 1.02
CA ASN A 13 -6.19 10.09 0.86
C ASN A 13 -7.26 10.22 -0.24
N PHE A 14 -8.53 10.17 0.13
CA PHE A 14 -9.64 10.20 -0.83
C PHE A 14 -9.66 11.47 -1.71
N ASP A 15 -9.21 12.62 -1.19
CA ASP A 15 -9.15 13.86 -1.97
C ASP A 15 -8.18 13.76 -3.16
N ALA A 16 -7.08 13.01 -3.02
CA ALA A 16 -6.11 12.79 -4.10
C ALA A 16 -6.66 11.94 -5.26
N PHE A 17 -7.81 11.30 -5.08
CA PHE A 17 -8.50 10.47 -6.08
C PHE A 17 -9.79 11.10 -6.64
N ASP A 18 -10.30 12.18 -6.06
CA ASP A 18 -11.48 12.89 -6.58
C ASP A 18 -11.17 13.41 -7.99
N ILE A 19 -11.97 13.11 -9.02
CA ILE A 19 -11.67 13.53 -10.40
C ILE A 19 -11.43 15.04 -10.58
N ASN A 20 -12.02 15.89 -9.73
CA ASN A 20 -11.84 17.34 -9.77
C ASN A 20 -10.58 17.82 -9.02
N ARG A 21 -10.02 16.97 -8.15
CA ARG A 21 -8.84 17.24 -7.31
C ARG A 21 -7.72 16.21 -7.52
N SER A 22 -7.92 15.28 -8.44
CA SER A 22 -7.07 14.13 -8.69
C SER A 22 -5.73 14.65 -9.15
N ARG A 23 -4.69 14.13 -8.52
CA ARG A 23 -3.31 14.59 -8.69
C ARG A 23 -2.85 14.63 -10.15
N ASP A 24 -3.42 13.78 -11.01
CA ASP A 24 -3.08 13.69 -12.44
C ASP A 24 -4.31 13.67 -13.36
N ARG A 25 -5.51 13.88 -12.80
CA ARG A 25 -6.79 13.95 -13.53
C ARG A 25 -7.09 12.72 -14.39
N ASN A 26 -6.49 11.57 -14.09
CA ASN A 26 -6.79 10.33 -14.79
C ASN A 26 -7.88 9.56 -14.05
N PRO A 27 -9.08 9.36 -14.65
CA PRO A 27 -10.18 8.64 -14.00
C PRO A 27 -9.90 7.15 -13.77
N LEU A 28 -8.84 6.60 -14.35
CA LEU A 28 -8.39 5.22 -14.12
C LEU A 28 -7.49 5.09 -12.89
N HIS A 29 -7.05 6.18 -12.29
CA HIS A 29 -6.20 6.15 -11.10
C HIS A 29 -7.09 6.20 -9.86
N THR A 30 -7.65 5.04 -9.50
CA THR A 30 -8.65 4.90 -8.43
C THR A 30 -8.08 4.07 -7.27
N ILE A 31 -8.70 4.21 -6.10
CA ILE A 31 -8.42 3.36 -4.93
C ILE A 31 -8.65 1.89 -5.26
N ASP A 32 -9.76 1.56 -5.94
CA ASP A 32 -10.08 0.19 -6.35
C ASP A 32 -8.98 -0.47 -7.19
N ASN A 33 -8.33 0.30 -8.06
CA ASN A 33 -7.23 -0.22 -8.87
C ASN A 33 -5.99 -0.53 -8.04
N LEU A 34 -5.70 0.24 -6.99
CA LEU A 34 -4.61 -0.05 -6.06
C LEU A 34 -4.94 -1.22 -5.15
N ILE A 35 -6.18 -1.32 -4.64
CA ILE A 35 -6.64 -2.47 -3.85
C ILE A 35 -6.50 -3.76 -4.67
N LYS A 36 -7.02 -3.76 -5.92
CA LYS A 36 -6.90 -4.91 -6.82
C LYS A 36 -5.45 -5.25 -7.12
N TYR A 37 -4.59 -4.25 -7.32
CA TYR A 37 -3.17 -4.48 -7.50
C TYR A 37 -2.56 -5.21 -6.30
N ILE A 38 -2.80 -4.72 -5.07
CA ILE A 38 -2.30 -5.35 -3.83
C ILE A 38 -2.78 -6.80 -3.71
N GLN A 39 -4.07 -7.03 -3.93
CA GLN A 39 -4.67 -8.37 -3.84
C GLN A 39 -4.11 -9.33 -4.90
N ASN A 40 -3.93 -8.86 -6.14
CA ASN A 40 -3.31 -9.64 -7.21
C ASN A 40 -1.83 -9.93 -6.95
N SER A 41 -1.15 -9.11 -6.14
CA SER A 41 0.22 -9.34 -5.68
C SER A 41 0.30 -10.22 -4.43
N GLY A 42 -0.80 -10.82 -3.98
CA GLY A 42 -0.83 -11.76 -2.84
C GLY A 42 -1.14 -11.13 -1.48
N GLY A 43 -1.55 -9.86 -1.44
CA GLY A 43 -2.00 -9.20 -0.21
C GLY A 43 -3.43 -9.60 0.15
N GLU A 44 -3.59 -10.33 1.26
CA GLU A 44 -4.89 -10.71 1.82
C GLU A 44 -5.47 -9.56 2.65
N ASP A 45 -6.67 -9.09 2.30
CA ASP A 45 -7.38 -8.08 3.08
C ASP A 45 -8.00 -8.71 4.35
N LEU A 46 -7.36 -8.49 5.49
CA LEU A 46 -7.66 -9.18 6.74
C LEU A 46 -9.07 -8.93 7.28
N PHE A 47 -9.70 -7.82 6.91
CA PHE A 47 -10.99 -7.40 7.48
C PHE A 47 -12.00 -6.94 6.42
N ASN A 48 -11.66 -7.09 5.14
CA ASN A 48 -12.44 -6.55 4.02
C ASN A 48 -12.74 -5.05 4.18
N LEU A 49 -11.78 -4.31 4.76
CA LEU A 49 -11.84 -2.86 4.98
C LEU A 49 -10.92 -2.11 4.01
N HIS A 50 -10.11 -2.85 3.24
CA HIS A 50 -9.17 -2.30 2.26
C HIS A 50 -8.08 -1.41 2.87
N THR A 51 -7.75 -1.61 4.14
CA THR A 51 -6.73 -0.82 4.87
C THR A 51 -5.61 -1.67 5.46
N MET A 52 -5.75 -2.99 5.51
CA MET A 52 -4.75 -3.89 6.08
C MET A 52 -4.61 -5.13 5.22
N PHE A 53 -3.44 -5.26 4.58
CA PHE A 53 -3.13 -6.35 3.67
C PHE A 53 -1.99 -7.18 4.22
N MET A 54 -2.25 -8.44 4.53
CA MET A 54 -1.24 -9.38 4.99
C MET A 54 -0.64 -10.14 3.81
N PHE A 55 0.67 -10.28 3.80
CA PHE A 55 1.38 -11.06 2.80
C PHE A 55 1.91 -12.35 3.42
N GLN A 56 1.75 -13.46 2.71
CA GLN A 56 2.23 -14.77 3.14
C GLN A 56 3.76 -14.84 3.16
N THR A 57 4.43 -14.12 2.26
CA THR A 57 5.89 -14.07 2.20
C THR A 57 6.41 -12.64 2.11
N GLU A 58 7.62 -12.42 2.63
CA GLU A 58 8.36 -11.16 2.44
C GLU A 58 8.54 -10.82 0.96
N ARG A 59 8.78 -11.85 0.13
CA ARG A 59 8.96 -11.66 -1.31
C ARG A 59 7.73 -11.03 -1.94
N ASP A 60 6.55 -11.56 -1.66
CA ASP A 60 5.31 -11.03 -2.25
C ASP A 60 5.05 -9.58 -1.80
N PHE A 61 5.32 -9.28 -0.52
CA PHE A 61 5.28 -7.91 -0.02
C PHE A 61 6.22 -7.00 -0.81
N TYR A 62 7.51 -7.34 -0.90
CA TYR A 62 8.52 -6.48 -1.55
C TYR A 62 8.27 -6.36 -3.06
N GLU A 63 7.88 -7.44 -3.74
CA GLU A 63 7.49 -7.40 -5.15
C GLU A 63 6.27 -6.50 -5.36
N CYS A 64 5.26 -6.59 -4.50
CA CYS A 64 4.10 -5.71 -4.50
C CYS A 64 4.54 -4.25 -4.37
N VAL A 65 5.21 -3.89 -3.26
CA VAL A 65 5.56 -2.49 -2.94
C VAL A 65 6.57 -1.89 -3.92
N ARG A 66 7.45 -2.67 -4.55
CA ARG A 66 8.42 -2.19 -5.54
C ARG A 66 7.83 -1.94 -6.92
N HIS A 67 6.80 -2.69 -7.29
CA HIS A 67 6.18 -2.57 -8.61
C HIS A 67 4.85 -1.80 -8.61
N PHE A 68 4.49 -1.16 -7.50
CA PHE A 68 3.32 -0.28 -7.47
C PHE A 68 3.35 0.70 -8.64
N PRO A 69 2.17 0.97 -9.25
CA PRO A 69 2.07 1.93 -10.35
C PRO A 69 2.76 3.25 -10.01
N ALA A 70 3.53 3.78 -10.96
CA ALA A 70 4.32 4.99 -10.74
C ALA A 70 3.46 6.19 -10.28
N TRP A 71 2.21 6.28 -10.75
CA TRP A 71 1.27 7.34 -10.38
C TRP A 71 0.85 7.31 -8.91
N SER A 72 0.96 6.17 -8.24
CA SER A 72 0.64 6.06 -6.81
C SER A 72 1.82 6.40 -5.91
N ARG A 73 3.00 6.71 -6.48
CA ARG A 73 4.21 7.09 -5.74
C ARG A 73 4.16 8.52 -5.28
N HIS A 74 5.03 8.89 -4.34
CA HIS A 74 5.15 10.29 -3.95
C HIS A 74 5.64 11.10 -5.14
N THR A 75 5.09 12.30 -5.30
CA THR A 75 5.58 13.25 -6.30
C THR A 75 5.60 14.62 -5.68
N ILE A 76 6.75 15.28 -5.80
CA ILE A 76 6.96 16.61 -5.25
C ILE A 76 5.89 17.57 -5.80
N GLY A 77 5.23 18.28 -4.89
CA GLY A 77 4.20 19.27 -5.23
C GLY A 77 2.81 18.70 -5.50
N LEU A 78 2.61 17.39 -5.34
CA LEU A 78 1.30 16.74 -5.39
C LEU A 78 1.00 16.08 -4.06
N ASP A 79 -0.27 16.06 -3.68
CA ASP A 79 -0.72 15.33 -2.49
C ASP A 79 -0.52 13.83 -2.67
N ASP A 80 -0.05 13.18 -1.62
CA ASP A 80 0.14 11.73 -1.59
C ASP A 80 -1.22 11.02 -1.59
N VAL A 81 -1.32 9.95 -2.38
CA VAL A 81 -2.54 9.14 -2.51
C VAL A 81 -2.82 8.30 -1.27
N ALA A 82 -1.79 8.01 -0.49
CA ALA A 82 -1.90 7.22 0.72
C ALA A 82 -0.74 7.50 1.67
N THR A 83 -0.96 7.17 2.92
CA THR A 83 0.08 6.92 3.91
C THR A 83 0.12 5.42 4.18
N THR A 84 1.31 4.85 4.32
CA THR A 84 1.48 3.42 4.54
C THR A 84 2.36 3.11 5.73
N LEU A 85 2.04 2.02 6.41
CA LEU A 85 2.79 1.49 7.54
C LEU A 85 3.04 0.00 7.28
N LYS A 86 4.31 -0.43 7.31
CA LYS A 86 4.68 -1.85 7.32
C LYS A 86 4.82 -2.30 8.75
N ILE A 87 4.16 -3.39 9.07
CA ILE A 87 4.29 -4.10 10.34
C ILE A 87 4.97 -5.44 10.04
N VAL A 88 6.12 -5.67 10.65
CA VAL A 88 6.81 -6.96 10.60
C VAL A 88 6.66 -7.62 11.97
N HIS A 89 5.93 -8.74 12.03
CA HIS A 89 5.80 -9.53 13.24
C HIS A 89 6.91 -10.57 13.31
N HIS A 90 7.88 -10.33 14.19
CA HIS A 90 8.82 -11.36 14.62
C HIS A 90 8.29 -12.00 15.91
N ASN A 91 8.61 -13.27 16.16
CA ASN A 91 8.12 -14.04 17.33
C ASN A 91 8.35 -13.37 18.71
N ILE A 92 9.18 -12.33 18.78
CA ILE A 92 9.59 -11.63 20.01
C ILE A 92 9.32 -10.12 19.98
N TYR A 93 9.09 -9.50 18.82
CA TYR A 93 8.84 -8.06 18.70
C TYR A 93 8.19 -7.69 17.36
N GLU A 94 7.58 -6.52 17.31
CA GLU A 94 7.02 -5.92 16.10
C GLU A 94 7.89 -4.74 15.65
N VAL A 95 8.15 -4.66 14.34
CA VAL A 95 8.83 -3.50 13.72
C VAL A 95 7.83 -2.73 12.89
N PHE A 96 7.81 -1.42 13.10
CA PHE A 96 6.97 -0.48 12.38
C PHE A 96 7.83 0.41 11.50
N GLN A 97 7.51 0.48 10.21
CA GLN A 97 8.11 1.44 9.28
C GLN A 97 7.01 2.24 8.60
N TYR A 98 7.22 3.53 8.41
CA TYR A 98 6.24 4.44 7.83
C TYR A 98 6.75 4.96 6.48
N GLU A 99 5.88 5.00 5.48
CA GLU A 99 6.17 5.56 4.17
C GLU A 99 4.95 6.33 3.63
N PHE A 100 5.21 7.45 2.96
CA PHE A 100 4.19 8.12 2.15
C PHE A 100 4.04 7.43 0.80
N ALA A 101 2.84 7.41 0.23
CA ALA A 101 2.53 7.01 -1.15
C ALA A 101 3.31 5.79 -1.66
N PHE A 102 3.32 4.70 -0.89
CA PHE A 102 3.99 3.45 -1.23
C PHE A 102 5.50 3.57 -1.53
N ASN A 103 6.27 4.56 -1.08
CA ASN A 103 7.70 4.72 -1.43
C ASN A 103 8.66 3.83 -0.65
N TRP A 104 8.37 2.53 -0.64
CA TRP A 104 9.22 1.52 -0.05
C TRP A 104 10.50 1.30 -0.90
N PRO A 105 11.68 1.11 -0.27
CA PRO A 105 12.96 0.88 -0.95
C PRO A 105 13.12 -0.52 -1.60
#